data_AF-A0A7Z7MYV1-F1
#
_entry.id   AF-A0A7Z7MYV1-F1
#
_cell.length_a   1.000
_cell.length_b   1.000
_cell.length_c   1.000
_cell.angle_alpha   90.00
_cell.angle_beta   90.00
_cell.angle_gamma   90.00
#
_symmetry.space_group_name_H-M   'P 1'
#
loop_
_entity.id
_entity.type
_entity.pdbx_description
1 polymer ?
#
loop_
_entity_poly.entity_id
_entity_poly.type
_entity_poly.pdbx_seq_one_letter_code
_entity_poly.pdbx_strand_id
1 'polypeptide(L)'
;MLKTNNYINIDLNVKDQYIYRIISIERLIELFSNKKNVLVSPRKWEDPFENFILKSKARLSDGEIADFGFRDDFYGQCWTRHKASDAMWRIYSPESSGVRIRTTIPKLANSLAVGLQPWQNVQCFIGKVKYLNNKRMMDFANTVFKGKINPEAYELAKTLLIKRPAFKHENEVRLLYFEKENGKSGSIYEYDIDPHSLIDQIMIDPRLDCSEFRKVKADIQSKTNFKGRILRSLLYAPPENMVFPFGL
;
A
#
# COMPACT_ATOMS: atom_id res chain seq x y z
N MET A 1 16.02 -1.97 14.34
CA MET A 1 15.99 -1.85 12.87
C MET A 1 15.32 -3.08 12.28
N LEU A 2 14.60 -2.92 11.16
CA LEU A 2 14.01 -4.05 10.43
C LEU A 2 15.11 -4.88 9.76
N LYS A 3 14.93 -6.20 9.73
CA LYS A 3 15.83 -7.16 9.05
C LYS A 3 15.45 -7.31 7.58
N THR A 4 16.32 -7.95 6.79
CA THR A 4 16.08 -8.27 5.37
C THR A 4 14.75 -9.00 5.15
N ASN A 5 14.36 -9.93 6.03
CA ASN A 5 13.10 -10.68 5.89
C ASN A 5 11.84 -9.82 6.06
N ASN A 6 11.95 -8.59 6.57
CA ASN A 6 10.83 -7.65 6.62
C ASN A 6 10.57 -6.97 5.27
N TYR A 7 11.51 -7.06 4.33
CA TYR A 7 11.41 -6.51 2.97
C TYR A 7 11.19 -7.64 1.95
N ILE A 8 9.94 -7.89 1.59
CA ILE A 8 9.56 -9.05 0.78
C ILE A 8 9.53 -8.67 -0.71
N ASN A 9 10.28 -9.38 -1.56
CA ASN A 9 10.38 -9.10 -3.01
C ASN A 9 10.86 -7.67 -3.34
N ILE A 10 11.58 -7.02 -2.43
CA ILE A 10 12.15 -5.69 -2.62
C ILE A 10 13.66 -5.83 -2.73
N ASP A 11 14.23 -5.29 -3.81
CA ASP A 11 15.67 -5.12 -3.93
C ASP A 11 16.11 -3.97 -3.02
N LEU A 12 16.92 -4.31 -2.01
CA LEU A 12 17.37 -3.38 -0.98
C LEU A 12 18.31 -2.29 -1.54
N ASN A 13 18.92 -2.50 -2.70
CA ASN A 13 19.76 -1.49 -3.35
C ASN A 13 18.94 -0.33 -3.91
N VAL A 14 17.63 -0.53 -4.11
CA VAL A 14 16.71 0.47 -4.67
C VAL A 14 15.52 0.75 -3.75
N LYS A 15 15.63 0.42 -2.46
CA LYS A 15 14.56 0.62 -1.48
C LYS A 15 14.20 2.10 -1.28
N ASP A 16 15.14 3.01 -1.50
CA ASP A 16 14.91 4.46 -1.35
C ASP A 16 14.09 5.07 -2.49
N GLN A 17 13.65 4.25 -3.46
CA GLN A 17 12.70 4.68 -4.46
C GLN A 17 11.37 5.11 -3.84
N TYR A 18 10.79 6.14 -4.45
CA TYR A 18 9.50 6.67 -4.03
C TYR A 18 8.37 5.69 -4.32
N ILE A 19 7.45 5.65 -3.37
CA ILE A 19 6.15 5.01 -3.48
C ILE A 19 5.06 6.05 -3.23
N TYR A 20 3.87 5.75 -3.72
CA TYR A 20 2.77 6.69 -3.77
C TYR A 20 1.46 6.04 -3.33
N ARG A 21 0.55 6.82 -2.77
CA ARG A 21 -0.80 6.38 -2.46
C ARG A 21 -1.77 7.50 -2.77
N ILE A 22 -2.88 7.18 -3.39
CA ILE A 22 -3.99 8.12 -3.60
C ILE A 22 -4.99 7.91 -2.46
N ILE A 23 -5.36 8.99 -1.80
CA ILE A 23 -6.36 9.02 -0.73
C ILE A 23 -7.28 10.22 -0.95
N SER A 24 -8.46 10.23 -0.34
CA SER A 24 -9.31 11.42 -0.34
C SER A 24 -8.68 12.55 0.47
N ILE A 25 -9.09 13.79 0.19
CA ILE A 25 -8.64 14.97 0.96
C ILE A 25 -9.04 14.84 2.44
N GLU A 26 -10.22 14.29 2.73
CA GLU A 26 -10.68 14.06 4.11
C GLU A 26 -9.73 13.10 4.84
N ARG A 27 -9.36 11.98 4.21
CA ARG A 27 -8.39 11.03 4.79
C ARG A 27 -7.01 11.63 4.99
N LEU A 28 -6.59 12.52 4.09
CA LEU A 28 -5.34 13.27 4.29
C LEU A 28 -5.45 14.15 5.54
N ILE A 29 -6.54 14.91 5.70
CA ILE A 29 -6.73 15.78 6.86
C ILE A 29 -6.80 14.96 8.15
N GLU A 30 -7.55 13.86 8.17
CA GLU A 30 -7.61 12.94 9.33
C GLU A 30 -6.21 12.42 9.73
N LEU A 31 -5.40 12.01 8.74
CA LEU A 31 -4.03 11.53 8.99
C LEU A 31 -3.17 12.60 9.68
N PHE A 32 -3.32 13.88 9.31
CA PHE A 32 -2.57 14.99 9.92
C PHE A 32 -3.13 15.39 11.29
N SER A 33 -4.45 15.52 11.41
CA SER A 33 -5.12 15.92 12.65
C SER A 33 -4.95 14.88 13.75
N ASN A 34 -5.15 13.60 13.42
CA ASN A 34 -5.06 12.52 14.40
C ASN A 34 -3.62 12.04 14.59
N LYS A 35 -2.70 12.38 13.66
CA LYS A 35 -1.32 11.88 13.63
C LYS A 35 -1.26 10.35 13.64
N LYS A 36 -2.19 9.72 12.93
CA LYS A 36 -2.30 8.27 12.83
C LYS A 36 -2.31 7.82 11.38
N ASN A 37 -1.65 6.71 11.12
CA ASN A 37 -1.82 5.96 9.88
C ASN A 37 -2.76 4.77 10.12
N VAL A 38 -3.48 4.39 9.08
CA VAL A 38 -4.54 3.39 9.14
C VAL A 38 -4.23 2.22 8.20
N LEU A 39 -4.18 1.02 8.77
CA LEU A 39 -4.13 -0.25 8.04
C LEU A 39 -5.51 -0.91 8.10
N VAL A 40 -5.90 -1.59 7.03
CA VAL A 40 -7.21 -2.24 6.92
C VAL A 40 -7.02 -3.74 6.79
N SER A 41 -7.88 -4.51 7.45
CA SER A 41 -7.89 -5.97 7.33
C SER A 41 -8.08 -6.37 5.85
N PRO A 42 -7.28 -7.31 5.31
CA PRO A 42 -7.45 -7.84 3.95
C PRO A 42 -8.84 -8.41 3.66
N ARG A 43 -9.64 -8.73 4.69
CA ARG A 43 -11.05 -9.11 4.54
C ARG A 43 -11.92 -8.06 3.86
N LYS A 44 -11.57 -6.78 4.03
CA LYS A 44 -12.30 -5.65 3.46
C LYS A 44 -11.79 -5.23 2.09
N TRP A 45 -10.74 -5.88 1.57
CA TRP A 45 -10.25 -5.52 0.25
C TRP A 45 -11.19 -6.06 -0.84
N GLU A 46 -11.42 -5.26 -1.88
CA GLU A 46 -12.45 -5.50 -2.88
C GLU A 46 -12.11 -6.64 -3.86
N ASP A 47 -10.83 -6.99 -4.04
CA ASP A 47 -10.43 -8.08 -4.94
C ASP A 47 -10.78 -9.44 -4.31
N PRO A 48 -11.73 -10.22 -4.90
CA PRO A 48 -12.12 -11.52 -4.36
C PRO A 48 -10.94 -12.51 -4.29
N PHE A 49 -9.91 -12.32 -5.14
CA PHE A 49 -8.72 -13.16 -5.20
C PHE A 49 -7.57 -12.68 -4.32
N GLU A 50 -7.67 -11.49 -3.71
CA GLU A 50 -6.74 -11.13 -2.66
C GLU A 50 -6.93 -12.08 -1.46
N ASN A 51 -5.80 -12.60 -0.98
CA ASN A 51 -5.74 -13.61 0.07
C ASN A 51 -6.34 -14.98 -0.31
N PHE A 52 -6.40 -15.36 -1.60
CA PHE A 52 -7.01 -16.63 -2.03
C PHE A 52 -6.39 -17.86 -1.33
N ILE A 53 -5.09 -17.83 -1.02
CA ILE A 53 -4.40 -18.94 -0.34
C ILE A 53 -4.96 -19.13 1.07
N LEU A 54 -5.07 -18.06 1.87
CA LEU A 54 -5.62 -18.18 3.24
C LEU A 54 -7.14 -18.34 3.26
N LYS A 55 -7.83 -17.99 2.15
CA LYS A 55 -9.25 -18.29 1.94
C LYS A 55 -9.49 -19.73 1.45
N SER A 56 -8.44 -20.45 1.02
CA SER A 56 -8.54 -21.83 0.54
C SER A 56 -8.48 -22.82 1.69
N LYS A 57 -8.93 -24.05 1.43
CA LYS A 57 -8.77 -25.16 2.36
C LYS A 57 -7.41 -25.83 2.18
N ALA A 58 -6.75 -26.20 3.27
CA ALA A 58 -5.52 -26.97 3.27
C ALA A 58 -5.82 -28.44 3.54
N ARG A 59 -5.14 -29.36 2.84
CA ARG A 59 -5.13 -30.78 3.21
C ARG A 59 -3.93 -31.06 4.10
N LEU A 60 -4.19 -31.53 5.31
CA LEU A 60 -3.18 -31.91 6.29
C LEU A 60 -2.58 -33.29 5.93
N SER A 61 -1.48 -33.65 6.59
CA SER A 61 -0.73 -34.89 6.31
C SER A 61 -1.52 -36.17 6.62
N ASP A 62 -2.48 -36.10 7.52
CA ASP A 62 -3.43 -37.17 7.86
C ASP A 62 -4.63 -37.24 6.89
N GLY A 63 -4.72 -36.34 5.92
CA GLY A 63 -5.80 -36.26 4.94
C GLY A 63 -6.97 -35.36 5.35
N GLU A 64 -6.97 -34.80 6.56
CA GLU A 64 -7.98 -33.85 7.00
C GLU A 64 -7.94 -32.56 6.18
N ILE A 65 -9.09 -31.91 6.06
CA ILE A 65 -9.23 -30.63 5.36
C ILE A 65 -9.49 -29.55 6.42
N ALA A 66 -8.56 -28.60 6.55
CA ALA A 66 -8.62 -27.52 7.52
C ALA A 66 -8.64 -26.14 6.84
N ASP A 67 -9.22 -25.16 7.53
CA ASP A 67 -9.14 -23.75 7.15
C ASP A 67 -7.89 -23.10 7.79
N PHE A 68 -7.36 -22.05 7.16
CA PHE A 68 -6.29 -21.26 7.76
C PHE A 68 -6.85 -20.32 8.83
N GLY A 69 -6.59 -20.62 10.11
CA GLY A 69 -7.02 -19.81 11.25
C GLY A 69 -6.37 -18.42 11.32
N PHE A 70 -5.26 -18.20 10.62
CA PHE A 70 -4.46 -16.96 10.67
C PHE A 70 -4.87 -15.90 9.64
N ARG A 71 -6.00 -16.10 8.96
CA ARG A 71 -6.42 -15.24 7.83
C ARG A 71 -6.85 -13.83 8.27
N ASP A 72 -7.02 -13.62 9.58
CA ASP A 72 -7.62 -12.44 10.19
C ASP A 72 -6.63 -11.55 10.91
N ASP A 73 -5.43 -12.09 11.11
CA ASP A 73 -4.39 -11.50 11.96
C ASP A 73 -3.59 -10.43 11.19
N PHE A 74 -3.94 -10.17 9.93
CA PHE A 74 -3.25 -9.18 9.11
C PHE A 74 -4.06 -7.92 8.94
N TYR A 75 -3.34 -6.81 8.93
CA TYR A 75 -3.79 -5.53 8.41
C TYR A 75 -2.79 -5.06 7.36
N GLY A 76 -3.26 -4.34 6.35
CA GLY A 76 -2.36 -3.81 5.35
C GLY A 76 -2.79 -2.48 4.75
N GLN A 77 -1.84 -1.90 4.04
CA GLN A 77 -2.02 -0.66 3.30
C GLN A 77 -1.25 -0.71 1.98
N CYS A 78 -1.96 -0.46 0.89
CA CYS A 78 -1.47 -0.56 -0.47
C CYS A 78 -0.86 0.76 -0.96
N TRP A 79 0.28 0.68 -1.61
CA TRP A 79 0.99 1.78 -2.25
C TRP A 79 1.38 1.37 -3.67
N THR A 80 1.58 2.32 -4.56
CA THR A 80 2.03 2.09 -5.94
C THR A 80 3.43 2.64 -6.16
N ARG A 81 4.19 2.03 -7.06
CA ARG A 81 5.44 2.61 -7.60
C ARG A 81 5.21 3.47 -8.85
N HIS A 82 3.97 3.60 -9.34
CA HIS A 82 3.65 4.50 -10.45
C HIS A 82 3.62 5.96 -9.97
N LYS A 83 4.56 6.76 -10.48
CA LYS A 83 4.64 8.21 -10.20
C LYS A 83 3.46 8.99 -10.77
N ALA A 84 3.02 8.62 -11.96
CA ALA A 84 1.89 9.21 -12.68
C ALA A 84 1.16 8.09 -13.44
N SER A 85 -0.13 7.94 -13.19
CA SER A 85 -1.00 6.99 -13.88
C SER A 85 -2.42 7.51 -13.83
N ASP A 86 -3.02 7.74 -15.00
CA ASP A 86 -4.42 8.17 -15.08
C ASP A 86 -5.38 7.13 -14.50
N ALA A 87 -5.14 5.86 -14.83
CA ALA A 87 -5.92 4.75 -14.30
C ALA A 87 -5.98 4.75 -12.76
N MET A 88 -4.85 5.05 -12.09
CA MET A 88 -4.82 5.13 -10.62
C MET A 88 -5.69 6.27 -10.08
N TRP A 89 -5.71 7.43 -10.75
CA TRP A 89 -6.59 8.54 -10.36
C TRP A 89 -8.06 8.19 -10.56
N ARG A 90 -8.41 7.55 -11.67
CA ARG A 90 -9.79 7.09 -11.94
C ARG A 90 -10.28 6.07 -10.93
N ILE A 91 -9.42 5.13 -10.53
CA ILE A 91 -9.76 4.06 -9.57
C ILE A 91 -9.90 4.62 -8.15
N TYR A 92 -8.92 5.40 -7.68
CA TYR A 92 -8.83 5.79 -6.26
C TYR A 92 -9.37 7.20 -5.96
N SER A 93 -9.77 7.96 -6.98
CA SER A 93 -10.37 9.28 -6.84
C SER A 93 -11.40 9.52 -7.95
N PRO A 94 -12.46 8.72 -8.08
CA PRO A 94 -13.40 8.85 -9.20
C PRO A 94 -13.93 10.29 -9.38
N GLU A 95 -14.27 10.95 -8.27
CA GLU A 95 -14.81 12.32 -8.21
C GLU A 95 -13.75 13.44 -8.21
N SER A 96 -12.48 13.14 -8.47
CA SER A 96 -11.37 14.13 -8.50
C SER A 96 -11.12 14.85 -7.16
N SER A 97 -11.65 14.33 -6.04
CA SER A 97 -11.49 14.85 -4.68
C SER A 97 -10.30 14.22 -3.91
N GLY A 98 -9.32 13.70 -4.63
CA GLY A 98 -8.21 12.94 -4.09
C GLY A 98 -6.87 13.65 -4.19
N VAL A 99 -5.92 13.14 -3.41
CA VAL A 99 -4.52 13.55 -3.43
C VAL A 99 -3.63 12.34 -3.46
N ARG A 100 -2.51 12.45 -4.18
CA ARG A 100 -1.43 11.46 -4.18
C ARG A 100 -0.35 11.89 -3.21
N ILE A 101 -0.20 11.15 -2.12
CA ILE A 101 0.93 11.31 -1.19
C ILE A 101 2.14 10.50 -1.66
N ARG A 102 3.34 10.92 -1.26
CA ARG A 102 4.61 10.28 -1.60
C ARG A 102 5.46 10.05 -0.36
N THR A 103 6.07 8.88 -0.28
CA THR A 103 7.09 8.52 0.72
C THR A 103 8.12 7.55 0.10
N THR A 104 9.01 6.98 0.89
CA THR A 104 9.92 5.89 0.51
C THR A 104 9.60 4.61 1.28
N ILE A 105 10.04 3.45 0.75
CA ILE A 105 9.81 2.16 1.41
C ILE A 105 10.36 2.15 2.85
N PRO A 106 11.60 2.61 3.13
CA PRO A 106 12.12 2.62 4.50
C PRO A 106 11.33 3.54 5.44
N LYS A 107 10.93 4.74 5.00
CA LYS A 107 10.13 5.65 5.83
C LYS A 107 8.80 5.03 6.22
N LEU A 108 8.10 4.44 5.26
CA LEU A 108 6.82 3.79 5.51
C LEU A 108 6.97 2.58 6.44
N ALA A 109 7.92 1.69 6.16
CA ALA A 109 8.14 0.50 6.99
C ALA A 109 8.56 0.86 8.42
N ASN A 110 9.46 1.84 8.57
CA ASN A 110 9.90 2.32 9.88
C ASN A 110 8.77 3.02 10.65
N SER A 111 7.84 3.70 9.96
CA SER A 111 6.70 4.35 10.63
C SER A 111 5.88 3.37 11.47
N LEU A 112 5.72 2.12 11.00
CA LEU A 112 5.04 1.06 11.73
C LEU A 112 5.99 0.36 12.73
N ALA A 113 7.21 0.04 12.31
CA ALA A 113 8.15 -0.78 13.08
C ALA A 113 8.58 -0.15 14.42
N VAL A 114 8.56 1.18 14.54
CA VAL A 114 8.93 1.88 15.78
C VAL A 114 7.97 1.54 16.92
N GLY A 115 6.67 1.48 16.65
CA GLY A 115 5.64 1.15 17.64
C GLY A 115 5.58 -0.34 18.02
N LEU A 116 6.37 -1.19 17.36
CA LEU A 116 6.30 -2.64 17.50
C LEU A 116 7.52 -3.26 18.20
N GLN A 117 8.43 -2.47 18.79
CA GLN A 117 9.60 -3.04 19.49
C GLN A 117 9.16 -3.89 20.70
N PRO A 118 9.78 -5.05 20.95
CA PRO A 118 10.90 -5.69 20.23
C PRO A 118 10.47 -6.67 19.11
N TRP A 119 9.17 -6.71 18.77
CA TRP A 119 8.54 -7.67 17.88
C TRP A 119 8.47 -7.25 16.40
N GLN A 120 9.01 -6.08 16.04
CA GLN A 120 8.94 -5.52 14.69
C GLN A 120 9.37 -6.48 13.59
N ASN A 121 10.34 -7.37 13.86
CA ASN A 121 10.87 -8.28 12.86
C ASN A 121 9.94 -9.46 12.54
N VAL A 122 8.94 -9.71 13.37
CA VAL A 122 7.93 -10.77 13.18
C VAL A 122 6.52 -10.21 12.96
N GLN A 123 6.31 -8.90 13.16
CA GLN A 123 5.00 -8.26 13.01
C GLN A 123 4.92 -7.23 11.88
N CYS A 124 6.03 -6.66 11.41
CA CYS A 124 6.03 -5.64 10.37
C CYS A 124 6.68 -6.16 9.09
N PHE A 125 5.95 -6.11 7.99
CA PHE A 125 6.48 -6.45 6.67
C PHE A 125 6.13 -5.36 5.66
N ILE A 126 7.03 -5.12 4.72
CA ILE A 126 6.73 -4.33 3.52
C ILE A 126 7.16 -5.16 2.31
N GLY A 127 6.32 -5.22 1.29
CA GLY A 127 6.64 -6.08 0.16
C GLY A 127 6.08 -5.64 -1.17
N LYS A 128 6.82 -5.95 -2.24
CA LYS A 128 6.35 -5.78 -3.61
C LYS A 128 5.45 -6.94 -4.01
N VAL A 129 4.30 -6.62 -4.58
CA VAL A 129 3.36 -7.62 -5.09
C VAL A 129 3.94 -8.30 -6.34
N LYS A 130 3.87 -9.63 -6.37
CA LYS A 130 4.17 -10.47 -7.53
C LYS A 130 2.88 -10.77 -8.28
N TYR A 131 2.94 -10.63 -9.59
CA TYR A 131 1.80 -10.87 -10.48
C TYR A 131 2.00 -12.22 -11.18
N LEU A 132 1.26 -13.24 -10.76
CA LEU A 132 1.44 -14.63 -11.18
C LEU A 132 0.21 -15.13 -11.94
N ASN A 133 0.43 -15.87 -13.03
CA ASN A 133 -0.64 -16.63 -13.69
C ASN A 133 -1.07 -17.83 -12.83
N ASN A 134 -2.18 -18.48 -13.19
CA ASN A 134 -2.76 -19.57 -12.39
C ASN A 134 -1.76 -20.70 -12.08
N LYS A 135 -0.96 -21.13 -13.06
CA LYS A 135 0.05 -22.18 -12.85
C LYS A 135 1.06 -21.78 -11.78
N ARG A 136 1.73 -20.64 -11.95
CA ARG A 136 2.73 -20.15 -10.99
C ARG A 136 2.14 -19.82 -9.62
N MET A 137 0.88 -19.40 -9.60
CA MET A 137 0.14 -19.14 -8.38
C MET A 137 -0.11 -20.43 -7.59
N MET A 138 -0.48 -21.52 -8.27
CA MET A 138 -0.60 -22.84 -7.65
C MET A 138 0.76 -23.39 -7.21
N ASP A 139 1.81 -23.23 -8.02
CA ASP A 139 3.17 -23.63 -7.66
C ASP A 139 3.63 -22.89 -6.37
N PHE A 140 3.34 -21.59 -6.27
CA PHE A 140 3.61 -20.81 -5.07
C PHE A 140 2.78 -21.29 -3.86
N ALA A 141 1.48 -21.52 -4.03
CA ALA A 141 0.62 -22.00 -2.94
C ALA A 141 1.06 -23.38 -2.40
N ASN A 142 1.52 -24.28 -3.28
CA ASN A 142 2.03 -25.60 -2.90
C ASN A 142 3.40 -25.56 -2.22
N THR A 143 4.15 -24.48 -2.34
CA THR A 143 5.53 -24.38 -1.85
C THR A 143 5.69 -23.44 -0.66
N VAL A 144 4.83 -22.41 -0.52
CA VAL A 144 4.97 -21.37 0.51
C VAL A 144 4.92 -21.92 1.94
N PHE A 145 4.18 -23.02 2.17
CA PHE A 145 4.05 -23.68 3.46
C PHE A 145 4.71 -25.07 3.52
N LYS A 146 5.46 -25.47 2.48
CA LYS A 146 6.01 -26.83 2.39
C LYS A 146 6.92 -27.12 3.58
N GLY A 147 6.61 -28.20 4.31
CA GLY A 147 7.36 -28.62 5.50
C GLY A 147 7.09 -27.79 6.76
N LYS A 148 6.09 -26.90 6.75
CA LYS A 148 5.71 -26.08 7.92
C LYS A 148 4.36 -26.53 8.47
N ILE A 149 4.36 -27.01 9.71
CA ILE A 149 3.14 -27.32 10.47
C ILE A 149 2.48 -26.01 10.94
N ASN A 150 3.29 -25.08 11.46
CA ASN A 150 2.86 -23.74 11.85
C ASN A 150 3.61 -22.70 11.01
N PRO A 151 2.99 -22.13 9.97
CA PRO A 151 3.62 -21.08 9.18
C PRO A 151 3.86 -19.84 10.03
N GLU A 152 5.02 -19.19 9.87
CA GLU A 152 5.30 -17.94 10.56
C GLU A 152 4.65 -16.77 9.82
N ALA A 153 4.58 -15.62 10.50
CA ALA A 153 4.06 -14.38 9.93
C ALA A 153 4.72 -14.01 8.60
N TYR A 154 6.00 -14.35 8.40
CA TYR A 154 6.71 -14.12 7.14
C TYR A 154 6.11 -14.93 5.97
N GLU A 155 5.77 -16.20 6.18
CA GLU A 155 5.10 -17.01 5.14
C GLU A 155 3.72 -16.50 4.80
N LEU A 156 2.96 -16.15 5.83
CA LEU A 156 1.62 -15.60 5.67
C LEU A 156 1.67 -14.24 4.94
N ALA A 157 2.62 -13.36 5.29
CA ALA A 157 2.82 -12.09 4.59
C ALA A 157 3.15 -12.28 3.10
N LYS A 158 3.88 -13.34 2.73
CA LYS A 158 4.15 -13.66 1.32
C LYS A 158 2.88 -13.98 0.53
N THR A 159 1.86 -14.61 1.15
CA THR A 159 0.61 -14.94 0.46
C THR A 159 -0.20 -13.69 0.12
N LEU A 160 -0.12 -12.66 0.99
CA LEU A 160 -0.70 -11.34 0.78
C LEU A 160 0.05 -10.50 -0.27
N LEU A 161 1.09 -11.02 -0.91
CA LEU A 161 1.87 -10.32 -1.93
C LEU A 161 1.78 -10.97 -3.31
N ILE A 162 0.73 -11.77 -3.54
CA ILE A 162 0.44 -12.37 -4.85
C ILE A 162 -0.85 -11.80 -5.41
N LYS A 163 -0.82 -11.36 -6.67
CA LYS A 163 -1.98 -10.93 -7.45
C LYS A 163 -2.01 -11.57 -8.83
N ARG A 164 -3.16 -11.48 -9.50
CA ARG A 164 -3.30 -11.88 -10.91
C ARG A 164 -2.65 -10.85 -11.85
N PRO A 165 -2.21 -11.25 -13.06
CA PRO A 165 -1.55 -10.34 -14.00
C PRO A 165 -2.41 -9.14 -14.42
N ALA A 166 -3.74 -9.24 -14.36
CA ALA A 166 -4.65 -8.14 -14.67
C ALA A 166 -4.41 -6.88 -13.81
N PHE A 167 -3.96 -7.05 -12.56
CA PHE A 167 -3.67 -5.96 -11.62
C PHE A 167 -2.25 -5.42 -11.72
N LYS A 168 -1.44 -5.88 -12.69
CA LYS A 168 -0.04 -5.46 -12.85
C LYS A 168 0.11 -3.94 -13.02
N HIS A 169 -0.92 -3.29 -13.55
CA HIS A 169 -0.98 -1.83 -13.74
C HIS A 169 -0.95 -1.03 -12.42
N GLU A 170 -1.18 -1.66 -11.27
CA GLU A 170 -1.06 -1.03 -9.96
C GLU A 170 0.39 -0.91 -9.48
N ASN A 171 1.29 -1.80 -9.93
CA ASN A 171 2.70 -1.89 -9.49
C ASN A 171 2.85 -1.73 -7.97
N GLU A 172 2.16 -2.62 -7.26
CA GLU A 172 1.79 -2.46 -5.87
C GLU A 172 2.92 -2.86 -4.89
N VAL A 173 3.00 -2.12 -3.79
CA VAL A 173 3.79 -2.39 -2.59
C VAL A 173 2.84 -2.34 -1.39
N ARG A 174 2.88 -3.33 -0.52
CA ARG A 174 2.02 -3.39 0.68
C ARG A 174 2.86 -3.23 1.93
N LEU A 175 2.43 -2.33 2.81
CA LEU A 175 2.78 -2.37 4.23
C LEU A 175 1.83 -3.35 4.92
N LEU A 176 2.35 -4.26 5.72
CA LEU A 176 1.61 -5.34 6.38
C LEU A 176 1.98 -5.39 7.86
N TYR A 177 0.95 -5.46 8.70
CA TYR A 177 1.06 -5.69 10.13
C TYR A 177 0.43 -7.04 10.46
N PHE A 178 1.15 -7.87 11.22
CA PHE A 178 0.65 -9.13 11.78
C PHE A 178 0.39 -8.96 13.28
N GLU A 179 -0.89 -8.98 13.66
CA GLU A 179 -1.37 -8.90 15.03
C GLU A 179 -1.35 -10.31 15.65
N LYS A 180 -0.35 -10.57 16.50
CA LYS A 180 -0.17 -11.90 17.12
C LYS A 180 -1.18 -12.17 18.25
N GLU A 181 -1.69 -11.13 18.89
CA GLU A 181 -2.59 -11.25 20.03
C GLU A 181 -4.05 -11.12 19.57
N ASN A 182 -4.73 -12.26 19.48
CA ASN A 182 -6.16 -12.37 19.17
C ASN A 182 -7.00 -11.68 20.27
N GLY A 183 -7.23 -10.39 20.11
CA GLY A 183 -8.09 -9.62 21.02
C GLY A 183 -8.86 -8.49 20.35
N LYS A 184 -8.46 -8.07 19.14
CA LYS A 184 -9.16 -7.02 18.39
C LYS A 184 -9.83 -7.65 17.17
N SER A 185 -11.14 -7.90 17.27
CA SER A 185 -12.01 -8.24 16.14
C SER A 185 -12.25 -7.03 15.20
N GLY A 186 -11.26 -6.16 15.07
CA GLY A 186 -11.32 -4.94 14.30
C GLY A 186 -11.06 -5.20 12.83
N SER A 187 -11.61 -4.34 11.98
CA SER A 187 -11.25 -4.32 10.55
C SER A 187 -10.22 -3.25 10.22
N ILE A 188 -9.84 -2.48 11.23
CA ILE A 188 -8.97 -1.31 11.14
C ILE A 188 -7.95 -1.41 12.27
N TYR A 189 -6.68 -1.19 11.92
CA TYR A 189 -5.59 -1.01 12.86
C TYR A 189 -5.01 0.39 12.64
N GLU A 190 -4.97 1.19 13.69
CA GLU A 190 -4.38 2.53 13.68
C GLU A 190 -3.09 2.52 14.48
N TYR A 191 -2.09 3.27 14.02
CA TYR A 191 -0.85 3.48 14.75
C TYR A 191 -0.38 4.92 14.61
N ASP A 192 0.27 5.42 15.66
CA ASP A 192 0.75 6.79 15.71
C ASP A 192 1.92 6.99 14.73
N ILE A 193 1.93 8.14 14.05
CA ILE A 193 2.98 8.57 13.14
C ILE A 193 3.26 10.05 13.33
N ASP A 194 4.40 10.51 12.81
CA ASP A 194 4.56 11.92 12.42
C ASP A 194 4.30 12.05 10.91
N PRO A 195 3.16 12.63 10.48
CA PRO A 195 2.84 12.86 9.09
C PRO A 195 3.89 13.68 8.33
N HIS A 196 4.54 14.63 8.99
CA HIS A 196 5.56 15.48 8.37
C HIS A 196 6.86 14.72 8.08
N SER A 197 7.17 13.71 8.90
CA SER A 197 8.30 12.82 8.67
C SER A 197 8.00 11.73 7.64
N LEU A 198 6.75 11.25 7.59
CA LEU A 198 6.33 10.20 6.67
C LEU A 198 6.12 10.72 5.24
N ILE A 199 5.49 11.87 5.06
CA ILE A 199 5.03 12.36 3.74
C ILE A 199 5.95 13.47 3.23
N ASP A 200 6.53 13.27 2.04
CA ASP A 200 7.48 14.24 1.45
C ASP A 200 6.83 15.17 0.41
N GLN A 201 5.68 14.75 -0.13
CA GLN A 201 4.95 15.49 -1.15
C GLN A 201 3.49 15.07 -1.17
N ILE A 202 2.64 16.06 -1.40
CA ILE A 202 1.23 15.89 -1.74
C ILE A 202 1.05 16.41 -3.17
N MET A 203 0.37 15.63 -4.01
CA MET A 203 0.00 16.03 -5.35
C MET A 203 -1.52 16.03 -5.46
N ILE A 204 -2.09 17.18 -5.80
CA ILE A 204 -3.53 17.33 -6.00
C ILE A 204 -3.90 16.72 -7.36
N ASP A 205 -5.12 16.16 -7.43
CA ASP A 205 -5.66 15.52 -8.63
C ASP A 205 -5.43 16.38 -9.89
N PRO A 206 -4.89 15.81 -10.99
CA PRO A 206 -4.60 16.54 -12.22
C PRO A 206 -5.83 17.11 -12.93
N ARG A 207 -7.04 16.63 -12.63
CA ARG A 207 -8.28 17.04 -13.31
C ARG A 207 -8.84 18.36 -12.82
N LEU A 208 -8.38 18.85 -11.67
CA LEU A 208 -8.78 20.16 -11.16
C LEU A 208 -8.15 21.28 -11.98
N ASP A 209 -8.95 22.32 -12.25
CA ASP A 209 -8.46 23.53 -12.91
C ASP A 209 -7.51 24.33 -12.01
N CYS A 210 -6.91 25.40 -12.56
CA CYS A 210 -5.97 26.24 -11.80
C CYS A 210 -6.61 26.93 -10.58
N SER A 211 -7.87 27.32 -10.67
CA SER A 211 -8.61 28.01 -9.60
C SER A 211 -8.94 27.03 -8.46
N GLU A 212 -9.50 25.87 -8.81
CA GLU A 212 -9.81 24.77 -7.89
C GLU A 212 -8.56 24.26 -7.20
N PHE A 213 -7.48 24.02 -7.95
CA PHE A 213 -6.18 23.62 -7.38
C PHE A 213 -5.70 24.59 -6.29
N ARG A 214 -5.77 25.91 -6.54
CA ARG A 214 -5.34 26.92 -5.56
C ARG A 214 -6.18 26.88 -4.29
N LYS A 215 -7.50 26.73 -4.42
CA LYS A 215 -8.42 26.60 -3.28
C LYS A 215 -8.12 25.35 -2.47
N VAL A 216 -8.03 24.19 -3.12
CA VAL A 216 -7.71 22.90 -2.46
C VAL A 216 -6.33 22.95 -1.81
N LYS A 217 -5.33 23.54 -2.48
CA LYS A 217 -4.00 23.71 -1.90
C LYS A 217 -4.04 24.55 -0.63
N ALA A 218 -4.72 25.70 -0.65
CA ALA A 218 -4.85 26.56 0.52
C ALA A 218 -5.57 25.86 1.68
N ASP A 219 -6.62 25.11 1.39
CA ASP A 219 -7.38 24.32 2.39
C ASP A 219 -6.52 23.21 3.02
N ILE A 220 -5.77 22.46 2.20
CA ILE A 220 -4.83 21.46 2.72
C ILE A 220 -3.76 22.15 3.59
N GLN A 221 -3.19 23.27 3.16
CA GLN A 221 -2.16 23.97 3.94
C GLN A 221 -2.69 24.45 5.29
N SER A 222 -3.87 25.06 5.33
CA SER A 222 -4.45 25.57 6.57
C SER A 222 -4.80 24.45 7.56
N LYS A 223 -5.34 23.33 7.07
CA LYS A 223 -5.78 22.22 7.93
C LYS A 223 -4.66 21.29 8.38
N THR A 224 -3.58 21.16 7.59
CA THR A 224 -2.51 20.19 7.87
C THR A 224 -1.20 20.83 8.31
N ASN A 225 -1.04 22.14 8.11
CA ASN A 225 0.24 22.84 8.25
C ASN A 225 1.41 22.13 7.54
N PHE A 226 1.12 21.44 6.43
CA PHE A 226 2.10 20.57 5.78
C PHE A 226 3.31 21.36 5.28
N LYS A 227 4.48 21.03 5.85
CA LYS A 227 5.77 21.67 5.56
C LYS A 227 6.39 21.23 4.23
N GLY A 228 5.91 20.13 3.65
CA GLY A 228 6.41 19.59 2.38
C GLY A 228 5.82 20.31 1.16
N ARG A 229 6.08 19.75 -0.03
CA ARG A 229 5.60 20.32 -1.29
C ARG A 229 4.18 19.86 -1.61
N ILE A 230 3.28 20.82 -1.85
CA ILE A 230 1.96 20.58 -2.44
C ILE A 230 1.98 21.06 -3.88
N LEU A 231 1.87 20.12 -4.82
CA LEU A 231 2.03 20.35 -6.25
C LEU A 231 0.76 20.00 -7.03
N ARG A 232 0.61 20.62 -8.19
CA ARG A 232 -0.35 20.19 -9.22
C ARG A 232 0.33 19.18 -10.13
N SER A 233 -0.35 18.11 -10.49
CA SER A 233 0.12 17.21 -11.53
C SER A 233 0.03 17.88 -12.91
N LEU A 234 1.04 17.69 -13.76
CA LEU A 234 1.04 18.17 -15.15
C LEU A 234 0.51 17.11 -16.14
N LEU A 235 -0.11 16.04 -15.65
CA LEU A 235 -0.54 14.90 -16.48
C LEU A 235 -1.42 15.30 -17.68
N TYR A 236 -2.29 16.30 -17.50
CA TYR A 236 -3.16 16.84 -18.55
C TYR A 236 -2.73 18.21 -19.06
N ALA A 237 -1.60 18.74 -18.58
CA ALA A 237 -1.09 20.01 -19.08
C ALA A 237 -0.37 19.76 -20.42
N PRO A 238 -0.63 20.57 -21.46
CA PRO A 238 0.19 20.53 -22.67
C PRO A 238 1.65 20.88 -22.32
N PRO A 239 2.64 20.36 -23.06
CA PRO A 239 4.02 20.80 -22.93
C PRO A 239 4.16 22.31 -23.10
N GLU A 240 5.12 22.90 -22.39
CA GLU A 240 5.51 24.29 -22.64
C GLU A 240 5.96 24.44 -24.09
N ASN A 241 5.46 25.47 -24.78
CA ASN A 241 5.77 25.76 -26.19
C ASN A 241 5.39 24.65 -27.17
N MET A 242 4.21 24.02 -26.99
CA MET A 242 3.64 23.05 -27.92
C MET A 242 3.21 23.73 -29.24
N VAL A 243 4.19 24.05 -30.09
CA VAL A 243 4.02 24.62 -31.43
C VAL A 243 4.51 23.57 -32.44
N PHE A 244 3.69 23.28 -33.46
CA PHE A 244 4.06 22.37 -34.53
C PHE A 244 4.16 23.14 -35.85
N PRO A 245 5.14 22.80 -36.72
CA PRO A 245 5.17 23.37 -38.07
C PRO A 245 3.90 22.95 -38.83
N PHE A 246 3.28 23.91 -39.54
CA PHE A 246 2.12 23.68 -40.38
C PHE A 246 2.36 24.25 -41.77
N GLY A 247 2.31 23.40 -42.80
CA GLY A 247 2.58 23.75 -44.19
C GLY A 247 4.07 23.67 -44.57
N LEU A 248 4.33 22.93 -45.66
CA LEU A 248 5.42 23.22 -46.60
C LEU A 248 4.82 24.05 -47.73
#